data_AF-A0A2K0UC16-F1
#
_entry.id   AF-A0A2K0UC16-F1
#
_cell.length_a   1.000
_cell.length_b   1.000
_cell.length_c   1.000
_cell.angle_alpha   90.00
_cell.angle_beta   90.00
_cell.angle_gamma   90.00
#
_symmetry.space_group_name_H-M   'P 1'
#
loop_
_entity.id
_entity.type
_entity.pdbx_description
1 polymer ?
#
loop_
_entity_poly.entity_id
_entity_poly.type
_entity_poly.pdbx_seq_one_letter_code
_entity_poly.pdbx_strand_id
1 'polypeptide(L)' 'MFNDLKLHGKFMYERKDVRMLIKMVETGVMGLGKKIGARVEGKFGLEQWDEAFTAAKENAGPGQSVIIAP' A
#
# COMPACT_ATOMS: atom_id res chain seq x y z
N MET A 1 -16.18 -32.63 -8.23
CA MET A 1 -16.95 -31.42 -7.87
C MET A 1 -16.22 -30.23 -8.46
N PHE A 2 -16.81 -29.51 -9.44
CA PHE A 2 -16.22 -28.30 -10.00
C PHE A 2 -16.77 -27.10 -9.24
N ASN A 3 -15.90 -26.33 -8.58
CA ASN A 3 -16.28 -25.31 -7.59
C ASN A 3 -16.68 -23.95 -8.19
N ASP A 4 -16.95 -23.87 -9.49
CA ASP A 4 -17.31 -22.64 -10.23
C ASP A 4 -16.45 -21.41 -9.83
N LEU A 5 -15.14 -21.63 -9.67
CA LEU A 5 -14.22 -20.57 -9.29
C LEU A 5 -14.02 -19.61 -10.46
N LYS A 6 -14.21 -18.32 -10.19
CA LYS A 6 -13.99 -17.25 -11.18
C LYS A 6 -12.65 -16.58 -10.95
N LEU A 7 -11.90 -16.39 -12.03
CA LEU A 7 -10.66 -15.61 -12.02
C LEU A 7 -10.93 -14.20 -12.56
N HIS A 8 -10.57 -13.18 -11.79
CA HIS A 8 -10.71 -11.79 -12.19
C HIS A 8 -9.33 -11.14 -12.23
N GLY A 9 -8.90 -10.68 -13.41
CA GLY A 9 -7.73 -9.81 -13.54
C GLY A 9 -8.08 -8.37 -13.19
N LYS A 10 -7.23 -7.69 -12.42
CA LYS A 10 -7.34 -6.25 -12.15
C LYS A 10 -5.96 -5.62 -12.19
N PHE A 11 -5.85 -4.47 -12.85
CA PHE A 11 -4.65 -3.66 -12.86
C PHE A 11 -4.97 -2.29 -12.26
N MET A 12 -4.36 -1.97 -11.11
CA MET A 12 -4.59 -0.73 -10.36
C MET A 12 -6.07 -0.46 -10.05
N TYR A 13 -6.36 0.76 -9.61
CA TYR A 13 -7.68 1.22 -9.18
C TYR A 13 -8.26 2.24 -10.17
N GLU A 14 -9.58 2.28 -10.29
CA GLU A 14 -10.25 3.36 -11.01
C GLU A 14 -10.36 4.62 -10.14
N ARG A 15 -10.58 5.79 -10.76
CA ARG A 15 -10.80 7.05 -10.03
C ARG A 15 -11.91 6.96 -8.98
N LYS A 16 -12.98 6.22 -9.29
CA LYS A 16 -14.12 6.01 -8.38
C LYS A 16 -13.71 5.22 -7.13
N ASP A 17 -12.84 4.22 -7.30
CA ASP A 17 -12.34 3.35 -6.22
C ASP A 17 -11.54 4.19 -5.22
N VAL A 18 -10.68 5.09 -5.71
CA VAL A 18 -9.88 5.99 -4.86
C VAL A 18 -10.78 6.92 -4.04
N ARG A 19 -11.79 7.52 -4.66
CA ARG A 19 -12.74 8.40 -3.94
C ARG A 19 -13.50 7.66 -2.86
N MET A 20 -13.88 6.41 -3.11
CA MET A 20 -14.56 5.59 -2.10
C MET A 20 -13.63 5.24 -0.94
N LEU A 21 -12.37 4.89 -1.23
CA LEU A 21 -11.36 4.62 -0.21
C LEU A 21 -11.15 5.81 0.72
N ILE A 22 -11.01 7.02 0.16
CA ILE A 22 -10.90 8.26 0.93
C ILE A 22 -12.12 8.44 1.84
N LYS A 23 -13.33 8.30 1.29
CA LYS A 23 -14.56 8.41 2.07
C LYS A 23 -14.60 7.42 3.23
N MET A 24 -14.18 6.17 3.03
CA MET A 24 -14.16 5.15 4.10
C MET A 24 -13.22 5.55 5.24
N VAL A 25 -12.08 6.16 4.92
CA VAL A 25 -11.16 6.70 5.93
C VAL A 25 -11.80 7.89 6.66
N GLU A 26 -12.37 8.84 5.92
CA GLU A 26 -13.01 10.04 6.49
C GLU A 26 -14.20 9.72 7.40
N THR A 27 -14.99 8.71 7.05
CA THR A 27 -16.14 8.27 7.86
C THR A 27 -15.75 7.30 8.99
N GLY A 28 -14.46 7.00 9.16
CA GLY A 28 -13.95 6.12 10.22
C GLY A 28 -14.23 4.63 10.01
N VAL A 29 -14.70 4.23 8.83
CA VAL A 29 -14.91 2.81 8.47
C VAL A 29 -13.56 2.11 8.27
N MET A 30 -12.55 2.85 7.81
CA MET A 30 -11.18 2.35 7.63
C MET A 30 -10.18 3.18 8.44
N GLY A 31 -9.30 2.50 9.18
CA GLY A 31 -8.20 3.14 9.91
C GLY A 31 -6.97 3.42 9.02
N LEU A 32 -6.01 4.17 9.54
CA LEU A 32 -4.73 4.46 8.88
C LEU A 32 -3.52 4.14 9.76
N GLY A 33 -2.37 3.95 9.12
CA GLY A 33 -1.07 3.81 9.78
C GLY A 33 -0.98 2.59 10.69
N LYS A 34 -0.28 2.74 11.82
CA LYS A 34 -0.02 1.64 12.77
C LYS A 34 -1.28 0.92 13.25
N LYS A 35 -2.43 1.62 13.30
CA LYS A 35 -3.71 1.03 13.72
C LYS A 35 -4.18 -0.13 12.82
N ILE A 36 -3.76 -0.13 11.56
CA ILE A 36 -4.07 -1.19 10.59
C ILE A 36 -2.85 -2.06 10.25
N GLY A 37 -1.80 -2.00 11.08
CA GLY A 37 -0.56 -2.74 10.86
C GLY A 37 0.36 -2.14 9.78
N ALA A 38 0.03 -0.96 9.23
CA ALA A 38 0.88 -0.29 8.26
C ALA A 38 2.13 0.31 8.93
N ARG A 39 3.29 0.08 8.31
CA ARG A 39 4.62 0.43 8.82
C ARG A 39 5.47 1.10 7.74
N VAL A 40 6.27 2.06 8.17
CA VAL A 40 7.33 2.67 7.36
C VAL A 40 8.62 2.04 7.81
N GLU A 41 9.21 1.20 6.94
CA GLU A 41 10.39 0.40 7.24
C GLU A 41 11.69 1.18 7.00
N GLY A 42 11.60 2.29 6.28
CA GLY A 42 12.70 3.23 6.12
C GLY A 42 12.26 4.56 5.51
N LYS A 43 12.96 5.63 5.88
CA LYS A 43 12.82 6.96 5.29
C LYS A 43 14.19 7.42 4.80
N PHE A 44 14.28 7.74 3.53
CA PHE A 44 15.53 8.04 2.83
C PHE A 44 15.45 9.42 2.18
N GLY A 45 16.59 10.12 2.11
CA GLY A 45 16.71 11.35 1.33
C GLY A 45 16.70 11.06 -0.17
N LEU A 46 16.53 12.10 -0.99
CA LEU A 46 16.54 11.98 -2.47
C LEU A 46 17.83 11.34 -3.01
N GLU A 47 18.98 11.67 -2.42
CA GLU A 47 20.29 11.13 -2.81
C GLU A 47 20.45 9.63 -2.51
N GLN A 48 19.63 9.11 -1.59
CA GLN A 48 19.67 7.72 -1.11
C GLN A 48 18.64 6.84 -1.83
N TRP A 49 18.21 7.21 -3.03
CA TRP A 49 17.14 6.52 -3.75
C TRP A 49 17.44 5.02 -3.93
N ASP A 50 18.68 4.66 -4.25
CA ASP A 50 19.08 3.25 -4.47
C ASP A 50 18.98 2.39 -3.19
N GLU A 51 19.41 2.96 -2.07
CA GLU A 51 19.26 2.35 -0.73
C GLU A 51 17.78 2.18 -0.37
N ALA A 52 16.95 3.17 -0.71
CA ALA A 52 15.52 3.12 -0.50
C ALA A 52 14.85 1.98 -1.29
N PHE A 53 15.23 1.77 -2.55
CA PHE A 53 14.72 0.66 -3.35
C PHE A 53 15.21 -0.69 -2.84
N THR A 54 16.46 -0.77 -2.38
CA THR A 54 17.00 -1.99 -1.74
C THR A 54 16.19 -2.34 -0.49
N ALA A 55 15.96 -1.37 0.39
CA ALA A 55 15.13 -1.55 1.58
C ALA A 55 13.67 -1.92 1.23
N ALA A 56 13.09 -1.33 0.18
CA ALA A 56 11.74 -1.66 -0.27
C ALA A 56 11.62 -3.10 -0.76
N LYS A 57 12.63 -3.60 -1.48
CA LYS A 57 12.71 -4.99 -1.94
C LYS A 57 12.79 -5.96 -0.76
N GLU A 58 13.58 -5.65 0.26
CA GLU A 58 13.73 -6.48 1.46
C GLU A 58 12.47 -6.46 2.35
N ASN A 59 11.64 -5.42 2.23
CA ASN A 59 10.44 -5.21 3.04
C ASN A 59 9.15 -5.14 2.20
N ALA A 60 8.95 -6.15 1.33
CA ALA A 60 7.82 -6.21 0.40
C ALA A 60 6.53 -6.84 0.97
N GLY A 61 6.39 -6.93 2.30
CA GLY A 61 5.23 -7.52 2.95
C GLY A 61 3.99 -6.62 2.95
N PRO A 62 2.79 -7.19 3.18
CA PRO A 62 1.56 -6.41 3.31
C PRO A 62 1.68 -5.30 4.37
N GLY A 63 1.32 -4.07 3.99
CA GLY A 63 1.34 -2.92 4.89
C GLY A 63 2.73 -2.33 5.16
N GLN A 64 3.78 -2.87 4.54
CA GLN A 64 5.12 -2.30 4.65
C GLN A 64 5.36 -1.28 3.53
N SER A 65 6.06 -0.20 3.87
CA SER A 65 6.36 0.87 2.95
C SER A 65 7.73 1.47 3.24
N VAL A 66 8.40 1.92 2.18
CA VAL A 66 9.63 2.72 2.28
C VAL A 66 9.35 4.06 1.61
N ILE A 67 9.81 5.14 2.23
CA ILE A 67 9.50 6.50 1.80
C ILE A 67 10.78 7.22 1.41
N ILE A 68 10.79 7.82 0.23
CA ILE A 68 11.76 8.83 -0.15
C ILE A 68 11.13 10.21 0.09
N ALA A 69 11.82 11.09 0.80
CA ALA A 69 11.34 12.44 1.11
C ALA A 69 12.46 13.49 0.92
N PRO A 70 12.10 14.77 0.67
CA PRO A 70 13.07 15.87 0.63
C PRO A 70 13.82 16.07 1.94
#